data_AF-F0KEV6-F1
#
_entry.id   AF-F0KEV6-F1
#
_cell.length_a   1.000
_cell.length_b   1.000
_cell.length_c   1.000
_cell.angle_alpha   90.00
_cell.angle_beta   90.00
_cell.angle_gamma   90.00
#
_symmetry.space_group_name_H-M   'P 1'
#
loop_
_entity.id
_entity.type
_entity.pdbx_description
1 polymer ?
#
loop_
_entity_poly.entity_id
_entity_poly.type
_entity_poly.pdbx_seq_one_letter_code
_entity_poly.pdbx_strand_id
1 'polypeptide(L)'
;MGVISLCSALFLVGCNDDNSSASQTPTVQEQKQKLQPIIIQGALPVESERMASKLENKTVETIGGWTFWKGTYNGYPMIISKTRMGMSNSAAATALAIERYKPIAIINQGTSGGHDPDLHVYDIVLGKYTTNIGAFRTPKQPVGGGSNSLTWVEAFDVLPTDESDPEPIAIRKFEGDQELLMAAHKVRYDKGDVVEGLLVQQMSGIMS
;
A
#
# COMPACT_ATOMS: atom_id res chain seq x y z
N MET A 1 -34.93 -20.42 78.56
CA MET A 1 -34.16 -20.42 77.30
C MET A 1 -33.44 -21.74 77.20
N GLY A 2 -33.90 -22.62 76.32
CA GLY A 2 -33.42 -23.99 76.21
C GLY A 2 -32.17 -24.09 75.34
N VAL A 3 -31.31 -25.05 75.67
CA VAL A 3 -30.24 -25.53 74.80
C VAL A 3 -30.45 -27.03 74.63
N ILE A 4 -30.88 -27.41 73.43
CA ILE A 4 -30.99 -28.78 72.90
C ILE A 4 -29.61 -29.05 72.24
N SER A 5 -28.80 -29.98 72.76
CA SER A 5 -28.81 -31.44 72.54
C SER A 5 -28.04 -31.89 71.29
N LEU A 6 -27.08 -32.78 71.55
CA LEU A 6 -26.80 -34.05 70.85
C LEU A 6 -25.73 -34.15 69.74
N CYS A 7 -24.72 -34.96 70.11
CA CYS A 7 -24.06 -36.04 69.37
C CYS A 7 -23.13 -35.79 68.16
N SER A 8 -21.86 -36.10 68.40
CA SER A 8 -21.13 -37.26 67.84
C SER A 8 -21.22 -37.56 66.34
N ALA A 9 -20.09 -37.47 65.63
CA ALA A 9 -19.31 -38.64 65.17
C ALA A 9 -18.38 -38.27 63.98
N LEU A 10 -17.21 -38.93 63.97
CA LEU A 10 -16.27 -39.07 62.84
C LEU A 10 -16.96 -39.68 61.60
N PHE A 11 -16.43 -39.39 60.40
CA PHE A 11 -16.06 -40.30 59.29
C PHE A 11 -15.78 -39.45 58.02
N LEU A 12 -14.51 -39.34 57.58
CA LEU A 12 -13.81 -40.09 56.50
C LEU A 12 -14.07 -39.59 55.05
N VAL A 13 -12.94 -39.24 54.41
CA VAL A 13 -12.60 -39.28 52.96
C VAL A 13 -13.07 -38.17 52.03
N GLY A 14 -12.06 -37.56 51.38
CA GLY A 14 -12.19 -36.86 50.10
C GLY A 14 -10.88 -36.14 49.74
N CYS A 15 -9.94 -36.83 49.11
CA CYS A 15 -8.74 -36.24 48.52
C CYS A 15 -9.11 -35.34 47.33
N ASN A 16 -8.43 -34.20 47.19
CA ASN A 16 -7.98 -33.59 45.93
C ASN A 16 -6.99 -32.47 46.33
N ASP A 17 -5.69 -32.67 46.15
CA ASP A 17 -4.88 -32.40 44.94
C ASP A 17 -4.31 -30.99 44.97
N ASP A 18 -3.20 -30.82 45.69
CA ASP A 18 -2.37 -29.62 45.67
C ASP A 18 -1.00 -29.92 45.05
N ASN A 19 -0.85 -29.41 43.83
CA ASN A 19 0.22 -28.51 43.44
C ASN A 19 1.67 -29.02 43.57
N SER A 20 2.19 -29.64 42.51
CA SER A 20 3.63 -29.71 42.23
C SER A 20 3.95 -28.94 40.96
N SER A 21 4.58 -27.78 41.16
CA SER A 21 5.09 -26.90 40.12
C SER A 21 6.27 -27.56 39.40
N ALA A 22 6.02 -28.14 38.24
CA ALA A 22 7.07 -28.48 37.29
C ALA A 22 7.37 -27.25 36.43
N SER A 23 8.49 -26.60 36.69
CA SER A 23 9.07 -25.56 35.83
C SER A 23 9.41 -26.16 34.48
N GLN A 24 8.53 -25.96 33.49
CA GLN A 24 8.86 -26.14 32.08
C GLN A 24 9.52 -24.87 31.58
N THR A 25 10.82 -24.94 31.36
CA THR A 25 11.59 -23.95 30.59
C THR A 25 10.97 -23.85 29.19
N PRO A 26 10.56 -22.66 28.71
CA PRO A 26 10.08 -22.53 27.34
C PRO A 26 11.27 -22.76 26.40
N THR A 27 11.14 -23.76 25.54
CA THR A 27 12.02 -23.99 24.39
C THR A 27 12.02 -22.74 23.53
N VAL A 28 13.21 -22.16 23.31
CA VAL A 28 13.46 -21.11 22.32
C VAL A 28 13.20 -21.73 20.94
N GLN A 29 11.96 -21.67 20.48
CA GLN A 29 11.64 -21.92 19.08
C GLN A 29 12.26 -20.79 18.25
N GLU A 30 13.04 -21.16 17.24
CA GLU A 30 13.60 -20.25 16.24
C GLU A 30 12.50 -19.33 15.69
N GLN A 31 12.45 -18.08 16.19
CA GLN A 31 11.67 -17.03 15.56
C GLN A 31 12.38 -16.65 14.27
N LYS A 32 12.12 -17.41 13.19
CA LYS A 32 12.48 -17.00 11.84
C LYS A 32 11.75 -15.68 11.57
N GLN A 33 12.48 -14.57 11.65
CA GLN A 33 11.93 -13.24 11.49
C GLN A 33 11.18 -13.18 10.16
N LYS A 34 9.86 -12.97 10.23
CA LYS A 34 9.00 -12.97 9.06
C LYS A 34 9.34 -11.73 8.24
N LEU A 35 10.00 -11.93 7.10
CA LEU A 35 10.35 -10.86 6.16
C LEU A 35 9.06 -10.12 5.73
N GLN A 36 9.11 -8.80 5.75
CA GLN A 36 8.06 -7.96 5.20
C GLN A 36 8.09 -8.04 3.67
N PRO A 37 6.95 -8.14 2.99
CA PRO A 37 6.92 -8.30 1.54
C PRO A 37 7.26 -6.99 0.81
N ILE A 38 7.77 -7.12 -0.41
CA ILE A 38 7.76 -6.03 -1.40
C ILE A 38 6.50 -6.16 -2.25
N ILE A 39 5.81 -5.04 -2.50
CA ILE A 39 4.63 -5.01 -3.35
C ILE A 39 4.96 -4.34 -4.66
N ILE A 40 4.58 -4.96 -5.78
CA ILE A 40 4.64 -4.36 -7.10
C ILE A 40 3.23 -4.12 -7.60
N GLN A 41 2.92 -2.89 -7.98
CA GLN A 41 1.59 -2.47 -8.43
C GLN A 41 1.55 -2.30 -9.94
N GLY A 42 0.41 -2.65 -10.55
CA GLY A 42 0.12 -2.38 -11.95
C GLY A 42 -1.38 -2.16 -12.16
N ALA A 43 -1.74 -1.28 -13.08
CA ALA A 43 -3.14 -0.92 -13.30
C ALA A 43 -3.83 -1.98 -14.17
N LEU A 44 -3.16 -2.39 -15.23
CA LEU A 44 -3.73 -3.24 -16.27
C LEU A 44 -3.41 -4.73 -16.03
N PRO A 45 -4.28 -5.64 -16.52
CA PRO A 45 -4.01 -7.08 -16.47
C PRO A 45 -2.66 -7.46 -17.08
N VAL A 46 -2.33 -6.91 -18.25
CA VAL A 46 -1.08 -7.22 -18.98
C VAL A 46 0.18 -6.85 -18.19
N GLU A 47 0.10 -5.81 -17.36
CA GLU A 47 1.18 -5.37 -16.49
C GLU A 47 1.31 -6.31 -15.29
N SER A 48 0.19 -6.64 -14.64
CA SER A 48 0.18 -7.38 -13.37
C SER A 48 0.32 -8.90 -13.54
N GLU A 49 -0.42 -9.50 -14.48
CA GLU A 49 -0.47 -10.96 -14.65
C GLU A 49 0.87 -11.52 -15.14
N ARG A 50 1.57 -10.77 -15.99
CA ARG A 50 2.92 -11.13 -16.45
C ARG A 50 3.95 -11.14 -15.31
N MET A 51 3.81 -10.26 -14.32
CA MET A 51 4.69 -10.30 -13.14
C MET A 51 4.26 -11.43 -12.19
N ALA A 52 2.96 -11.59 -11.98
CA ALA A 52 2.41 -12.64 -11.12
C ALA A 52 2.74 -14.05 -11.62
N SER A 53 2.95 -14.26 -12.93
CA SER A 53 3.37 -15.55 -13.47
C SER A 53 4.79 -15.94 -13.07
N LYS A 54 5.64 -14.99 -12.65
CA LYS A 54 7.01 -15.22 -12.18
C LYS A 54 7.09 -15.58 -10.69
N LEU A 55 5.98 -15.52 -9.96
CA LEU A 55 5.94 -15.88 -8.54
C LEU A 55 5.92 -17.40 -8.37
N GLU A 56 6.72 -17.86 -7.42
CA GLU A 56 6.67 -19.21 -6.87
C GLU A 56 5.64 -19.28 -5.72
N ASN A 57 5.10 -20.47 -5.48
CA ASN A 57 4.14 -20.74 -4.38
C ASN A 57 2.95 -19.76 -4.36
N LYS A 58 2.47 -19.39 -5.55
CA LYS A 58 1.50 -18.33 -5.74
C LYS A 58 0.13 -18.68 -5.17
N THR A 59 -0.41 -17.77 -4.37
CA THR A 59 -1.81 -17.73 -3.95
C THR A 59 -2.46 -16.44 -4.44
N VAL A 60 -3.77 -16.47 -4.67
CA VAL A 60 -4.52 -15.32 -5.17
C VAL A 60 -5.58 -14.92 -4.16
N GLU A 61 -5.68 -13.63 -3.89
CA GLU A 61 -6.68 -13.04 -3.01
C GLU A 61 -7.35 -11.88 -3.75
N THR A 62 -8.67 -11.74 -3.62
CA THR A 62 -9.39 -10.59 -4.17
C THR A 62 -10.20 -9.93 -3.05
N ILE A 63 -10.01 -8.63 -2.88
CA ILE A 63 -10.65 -7.82 -1.83
C ILE A 63 -11.28 -6.62 -2.54
N GLY A 64 -12.58 -6.40 -2.39
CA GLY A 64 -13.26 -5.24 -2.98
C GLY A 64 -13.13 -5.10 -4.51
N GLY A 65 -12.72 -6.16 -5.21
CA GLY A 65 -12.44 -6.15 -6.65
C GLY A 65 -10.98 -5.88 -7.05
N TRP A 66 -10.09 -5.64 -6.08
CA TRP A 66 -8.64 -5.59 -6.29
C TRP A 66 -8.03 -6.96 -6.06
N THR A 67 -7.14 -7.38 -6.97
CA THR A 67 -6.54 -8.72 -6.95
C THR A 67 -5.08 -8.63 -6.52
N PHE A 68 -4.70 -9.51 -5.59
CA PHE A 68 -3.37 -9.65 -5.05
C PHE A 68 -2.86 -11.07 -5.31
N TRP A 69 -1.73 -11.20 -6.01
CA TRP A 69 -1.00 -12.47 -6.13
C TRP A 69 0.15 -12.46 -5.13
N LYS A 70 0.13 -13.38 -4.18
CA LYS A 70 1.12 -13.49 -3.12
C LYS A 70 1.99 -14.72 -3.39
N GLY A 71 3.30 -14.59 -3.24
CA GLY A 71 4.21 -15.71 -3.40
C GLY A 71 5.63 -15.30 -3.03
N THR A 72 6.58 -15.99 -3.63
CA THR A 72 8.01 -15.65 -3.52
C THR A 72 8.60 -15.37 -4.89
N TYR A 73 9.56 -14.46 -4.94
CA TYR A 73 10.41 -14.23 -6.10
C TYR A 73 11.87 -14.31 -5.64
N ASN A 74 12.64 -15.24 -6.20
CA ASN A 74 14.00 -15.56 -5.75
C ASN A 74 14.09 -15.79 -4.22
N GLY A 75 13.10 -16.50 -3.65
CA GLY A 75 13.01 -16.78 -2.22
C GLY A 75 12.56 -15.63 -1.31
N TYR A 76 12.36 -14.42 -1.84
CA TYR A 76 11.89 -13.26 -1.08
C TYR A 76 10.35 -13.09 -1.19
N PRO A 77 9.63 -12.75 -0.11
CA PRO A 77 8.18 -12.56 -0.18
C PRO A 77 7.81 -11.36 -1.05
N MET A 78 6.99 -11.62 -2.07
CA MET A 78 6.55 -10.61 -3.04
C MET A 78 5.05 -10.71 -3.29
N ILE A 79 4.43 -9.55 -3.45
CA ILE A 79 3.00 -9.44 -3.77
C ILE A 79 2.83 -8.58 -5.02
N ILE A 80 2.12 -9.09 -6.00
CA ILE A 80 1.69 -8.31 -7.16
C ILE A 80 0.27 -7.82 -6.90
N SER A 81 0.03 -6.51 -7.00
CA SER A 81 -1.26 -5.87 -6.77
C SER A 81 -1.80 -5.26 -8.07
N LYS A 82 -2.95 -5.75 -8.53
CA LYS A 82 -3.69 -5.15 -9.65
C LYS A 82 -4.59 -4.04 -9.14
N THR A 83 -4.19 -2.80 -9.38
CA THR A 83 -4.85 -1.62 -8.81
C THR A 83 -6.09 -1.18 -9.55
N ARG A 84 -6.25 -1.56 -10.83
CA ARG A 84 -7.16 -0.93 -11.80
C ARG A 84 -6.75 0.51 -12.14
N MET A 85 -7.47 1.13 -13.07
CA MET A 85 -7.17 2.47 -13.58
C MET A 85 -7.72 3.58 -12.68
N GLY A 86 -6.98 4.68 -12.60
CA GLY A 86 -7.39 5.91 -11.90
C GLY A 86 -6.88 6.01 -10.46
N MET A 87 -6.75 7.24 -9.98
CA MET A 87 -6.16 7.53 -8.67
C MET A 87 -6.95 6.96 -7.50
N SER A 88 -8.29 7.00 -7.53
CA SER A 88 -9.12 6.43 -6.45
C SER A 88 -8.92 4.92 -6.30
N ASN A 89 -8.84 4.21 -7.43
CA ASN A 89 -8.59 2.78 -7.47
C ASN A 89 -7.17 2.44 -6.98
N SER A 90 -6.16 3.19 -7.44
CA SER A 90 -4.78 3.04 -7.00
C SER A 90 -4.63 3.31 -5.50
N ALA A 91 -5.20 4.41 -4.99
CA ALA A 91 -5.18 4.75 -3.58
C ALA A 91 -5.84 3.68 -2.71
N ALA A 92 -7.05 3.22 -3.08
CA ALA A 92 -7.74 2.15 -2.35
C ALA A 92 -6.95 0.84 -2.35
N ALA A 93 -6.41 0.42 -3.50
CA ALA A 93 -5.58 -0.78 -3.60
C ALA A 93 -4.31 -0.68 -2.74
N THR A 94 -3.64 0.47 -2.74
CA THR A 94 -2.44 0.73 -1.94
C THR A 94 -2.75 0.72 -0.45
N ALA A 95 -3.81 1.41 -0.01
CA ALA A 95 -4.23 1.43 1.39
C ALA A 95 -4.56 0.02 1.90
N LEU A 96 -5.34 -0.74 1.12
CA LEU A 96 -5.63 -2.15 1.43
C LEU A 96 -4.37 -3.00 1.51
N ALA A 97 -3.42 -2.80 0.58
CA ALA A 97 -2.17 -3.54 0.55
C ALA A 97 -1.30 -3.27 1.79
N ILE A 98 -1.21 -2.00 2.20
CA ILE A 98 -0.46 -1.57 3.38
C ILE A 98 -1.06 -2.21 4.62
N GLU A 99 -2.37 -2.05 4.81
CA GLU A 99 -3.07 -2.52 6.01
C GLU A 99 -2.99 -4.05 6.15
N ARG A 100 -3.16 -4.78 5.05
CA ARG A 100 -3.20 -6.25 5.05
C ARG A 100 -1.82 -6.88 5.16
N TYR A 101 -0.82 -6.31 4.48
CA TYR A 101 0.43 -7.02 4.22
C TYR A 101 1.65 -6.36 4.84
N LYS A 102 1.52 -5.11 5.35
CA LYS A 102 2.59 -4.37 6.03
C LYS A 102 3.93 -4.44 5.27
N PRO A 103 3.94 -4.04 3.99
CA PRO A 103 5.11 -4.21 3.14
C PRO A 103 6.26 -3.31 3.58
N ILE A 104 7.48 -3.72 3.23
CA ILE A 104 8.67 -2.88 3.45
C ILE A 104 8.83 -1.83 2.34
N ALA A 105 8.32 -2.11 1.15
CA ALA A 105 8.35 -1.21 0.01
C ALA A 105 7.19 -1.47 -0.96
N ILE A 106 6.77 -0.42 -1.66
CA ILE A 106 5.81 -0.47 -2.75
C ILE A 106 6.46 0.14 -4.00
N ILE A 107 6.44 -0.62 -5.09
CA ILE A 107 6.91 -0.18 -6.41
C ILE A 107 5.70 -0.09 -7.32
N ASN A 108 5.30 1.13 -7.68
CA ASN A 108 4.29 1.33 -8.70
C ASN A 108 4.96 1.37 -10.08
N GLN A 109 4.46 0.55 -11.00
CA GLN A 109 4.94 0.51 -12.38
C GLN A 109 3.78 0.46 -13.36
N GLY A 110 4.05 0.85 -14.59
CA GLY A 110 3.11 0.73 -15.70
C GLY A 110 3.63 1.45 -16.93
N THR A 111 2.81 1.49 -17.96
CA THR A 111 3.09 2.29 -19.16
C THR A 111 2.64 3.74 -18.98
N SER A 112 3.38 4.70 -19.54
CA SER A 112 3.03 6.13 -19.53
C SER A 112 3.26 6.77 -20.90
N GLY A 113 2.60 7.91 -21.14
CA GLY A 113 2.93 8.80 -22.25
C GLY A 113 4.05 9.76 -21.86
N GLY A 114 4.99 10.01 -22.77
CA GLY A 114 6.06 10.99 -22.59
C GLY A 114 5.54 12.42 -22.75
N HIS A 115 5.82 13.29 -21.78
CA HIS A 115 5.55 14.73 -21.87
C HIS A 115 6.80 15.52 -22.29
N ASP A 116 7.97 15.00 -21.96
CA ASP A 116 9.26 15.56 -22.36
C ASP A 116 9.54 15.14 -23.82
N PRO A 117 9.82 16.08 -24.74
CA PRO A 117 10.09 15.77 -26.14
C PRO A 117 11.34 14.90 -26.37
N ASP A 118 12.25 14.84 -25.40
CA ASP A 118 13.46 14.03 -25.50
C ASP A 118 13.20 12.55 -25.12
N LEU A 119 12.01 12.22 -24.60
CA LEU A 119 11.63 10.84 -24.28
C LEU A 119 11.15 10.08 -25.51
N HIS A 120 11.65 8.86 -25.65
CA HIS A 120 11.33 7.94 -26.72
C HIS A 120 10.54 6.72 -26.21
N VAL A 121 9.93 5.99 -27.14
CA VAL A 121 9.29 4.70 -26.81
C VAL A 121 10.35 3.76 -26.24
N TYR A 122 10.02 3.13 -25.12
CA TYR A 122 10.87 2.26 -24.29
C TYR A 122 11.80 2.97 -23.31
N ASP A 123 11.85 4.29 -23.23
CA ASP A 123 12.54 4.93 -22.11
C ASP A 123 11.80 4.64 -20.79
N ILE A 124 12.58 4.45 -19.72
CA ILE A 124 12.07 4.24 -18.37
C ILE A 124 12.32 5.50 -17.56
N VAL A 125 11.24 6.08 -17.03
CA VAL A 125 11.31 7.19 -16.09
C VAL A 125 11.20 6.67 -14.67
N LEU A 126 12.28 6.82 -13.90
CA LEU A 126 12.29 6.63 -12.47
C LEU A 126 11.66 7.86 -11.81
N GLY A 127 10.58 7.66 -11.07
CA GLY A 127 9.84 8.73 -10.42
C GLY A 127 10.60 9.33 -9.24
N LYS A 128 11.48 10.30 -9.52
CA LYS A 128 12.12 11.11 -8.48
C LYS A 128 11.08 11.90 -7.70
N TYR A 129 10.07 12.39 -8.40
CA TYR A 129 8.90 13.04 -7.84
C TYR A 129 7.63 12.53 -8.52
N THR A 130 6.52 12.51 -7.81
CA THR A 130 5.18 12.29 -8.37
C THR A 130 4.23 13.39 -7.92
N THR A 131 3.38 13.89 -8.82
CA THR A 131 2.34 14.88 -8.49
C THR A 131 1.01 14.58 -9.18
N ASN A 132 -0.07 15.18 -8.69
CA ASN A 132 -1.41 15.09 -9.28
C ASN A 132 -1.62 16.24 -10.28
N ILE A 133 -1.62 15.92 -11.58
CA ILE A 133 -1.84 16.92 -12.64
C ILE A 133 -3.31 17.37 -12.76
N GLY A 134 -4.24 16.60 -12.19
CA GLY A 134 -5.67 16.90 -12.20
C GLY A 134 -6.12 17.83 -11.08
N ALA A 135 -5.24 18.22 -10.15
CA ALA A 135 -5.57 19.10 -9.04
C ALA A 135 -5.50 20.57 -9.46
N PHE A 136 -6.56 21.10 -10.06
CA PHE A 136 -6.63 22.49 -10.47
C PHE A 136 -7.95 23.17 -10.07
N ARG A 137 -7.89 24.50 -9.95
CA ARG A 137 -9.02 25.40 -9.73
C ARG A 137 -9.15 26.32 -10.92
N THR A 138 -10.39 26.51 -11.35
CA THR A 138 -10.71 27.43 -12.43
C THR A 138 -10.99 28.83 -11.87
N PRO A 139 -10.56 29.90 -12.57
CA PRO A 139 -10.95 31.25 -12.21
C PRO A 139 -12.45 31.46 -12.44
N LYS A 140 -13.06 32.37 -11.67
CA LYS A 140 -14.45 32.75 -11.87
C LYS A 140 -14.60 33.46 -13.23
N GLN A 141 -15.51 32.98 -14.07
CA GLN A 141 -15.85 33.58 -15.36
C GLN A 141 -17.33 34.00 -15.40
N PRO A 142 -17.69 35.07 -16.12
CA PRO A 142 -19.08 35.42 -16.36
C PRO A 142 -19.76 34.38 -17.26
N VAL A 143 -21.10 34.30 -17.19
CA VAL A 143 -21.90 33.47 -18.08
C VAL A 143 -21.65 33.92 -19.53
N GLY A 144 -21.36 32.96 -20.42
CA GLY A 144 -20.99 33.24 -21.81
C GLY A 144 -19.50 33.51 -22.05
N GLY A 145 -18.66 33.56 -21.00
CA GLY A 145 -17.21 33.80 -21.13
C GLY A 145 -16.37 32.62 -21.63
N GLY A 146 -16.97 31.43 -21.80
CA GLY A 146 -16.27 30.23 -22.25
C GLY A 146 -15.36 29.60 -21.18
N SER A 147 -14.40 28.77 -21.62
CA SER A 147 -13.42 28.09 -20.77
C SER A 147 -12.02 28.22 -21.37
N ASN A 148 -11.01 28.44 -20.53
CA ASN A 148 -9.61 28.51 -20.92
C ASN A 148 -8.74 27.72 -19.92
N SER A 149 -8.30 26.53 -20.31
CA SER A 149 -7.48 25.65 -19.46
C SER A 149 -6.11 26.22 -19.13
N LEU A 150 -5.58 27.14 -19.94
CA LEU A 150 -4.30 27.81 -19.67
C LEU A 150 -4.36 28.78 -18.48
N THR A 151 -5.57 29.06 -17.96
CA THR A 151 -5.79 29.95 -16.80
C THR A 151 -6.05 29.18 -15.50
N TRP A 152 -6.07 27.85 -15.56
CA TRP A 152 -6.32 27.02 -14.39
C TRP A 152 -5.05 26.97 -13.54
N VAL A 153 -5.22 27.09 -12.23
CA VAL A 153 -4.12 27.11 -11.27
C VAL A 153 -4.19 25.86 -10.40
N GLU A 154 -3.05 25.36 -9.93
CA GLU A 154 -3.01 24.20 -9.03
C GLU A 154 -3.87 24.42 -7.77
N ALA A 155 -4.60 23.39 -7.36
CA ALA A 155 -5.57 23.43 -6.26
C ALA A 155 -5.25 22.38 -5.19
N PHE A 156 -4.11 22.54 -4.54
CA PHE A 156 -3.74 21.75 -3.35
C PHE A 156 -4.22 22.39 -2.04
N ASP A 157 -4.63 23.66 -2.09
CA ASP A 157 -4.93 24.49 -0.91
C ASP A 157 -6.44 24.60 -0.62
N VAL A 158 -7.20 23.50 -0.71
CA VAL A 158 -8.67 23.51 -0.56
C VAL A 158 -9.08 23.12 0.86
N LEU A 159 -8.81 23.98 1.83
CA LEU A 159 -9.42 23.84 3.17
C LEU A 159 -10.78 24.56 3.23
N PRO A 160 -11.79 23.97 3.89
CA PRO A 160 -12.92 24.70 4.42
C PRO A 160 -12.45 25.81 5.37
N THR A 161 -13.06 26.99 5.32
CA THR A 161 -12.67 28.14 6.17
C THR A 161 -12.94 27.95 7.66
N ASP A 162 -13.56 26.83 8.05
CA ASP A 162 -14.06 26.51 9.39
C ASP A 162 -13.35 25.32 10.06
N GLU A 163 -12.25 24.80 9.49
CA GLU A 163 -11.51 23.66 10.05
C GLU A 163 -10.45 24.12 11.07
N SER A 164 -10.51 23.56 12.30
CA SER A 164 -9.68 23.94 13.44
C SER A 164 -8.35 23.17 13.56
N ASP A 165 -8.14 22.16 12.71
CA ASP A 165 -6.91 21.40 12.57
C ASP A 165 -6.59 21.26 11.07
N PRO A 166 -5.91 22.25 10.46
CA PRO A 166 -5.64 22.22 9.04
C PRO A 166 -4.71 21.04 8.73
N GLU A 167 -5.17 20.07 7.92
CA GLU A 167 -4.27 19.07 7.35
C GLU A 167 -3.06 19.76 6.70
N PRO A 168 -1.83 19.25 6.83
CA PRO A 168 -0.65 19.90 6.27
C PRO A 168 -0.82 20.10 4.75
N ILE A 169 -1.13 21.35 4.39
CA ILE A 169 -1.78 21.80 3.15
C ILE A 169 -0.95 21.55 1.86
N ALA A 170 0.29 21.04 1.94
CA ALA A 170 1.27 21.36 0.91
C ALA A 170 2.11 20.20 0.37
N ILE A 171 1.67 18.94 0.43
CA ILE A 171 2.37 17.88 -0.32
C ILE A 171 2.00 18.00 -1.81
N ARG A 172 2.69 18.91 -2.50
CA ARG A 172 2.55 19.13 -3.95
C ARG A 172 3.24 18.04 -4.75
N LYS A 173 4.23 17.37 -4.15
CA LYS A 173 5.03 16.31 -4.78
C LYS A 173 5.37 15.25 -3.74
N PHE A 174 5.28 14.00 -4.13
CA PHE A 174 5.77 12.85 -3.37
C PHE A 174 7.14 12.47 -3.89
N GLU A 175 8.15 12.45 -3.03
CA GLU A 175 9.51 12.05 -3.41
C GLU A 175 9.62 10.54 -3.53
N GLY A 176 10.39 10.08 -4.53
CA GLY A 176 10.79 8.69 -4.63
C GLY A 176 11.79 8.33 -3.53
N ASP A 177 11.67 7.12 -2.98
CA ASP A 177 12.62 6.62 -2.00
C ASP A 177 14.03 6.50 -2.59
N GLN A 178 15.01 7.05 -1.89
CA GLN A 178 16.39 7.15 -2.41
C GLN A 178 17.07 5.78 -2.51
N GLU A 179 16.78 4.85 -1.59
CA GLU A 179 17.36 3.51 -1.63
C GLU A 179 16.80 2.70 -2.81
N LEU A 180 15.49 2.82 -3.06
CA LEU A 180 14.85 2.21 -4.22
C LEU A 180 15.34 2.82 -5.55
N LEU A 181 15.55 4.13 -5.62
CA LEU A 181 16.12 4.78 -6.82
C LEU A 181 17.55 4.31 -7.07
N MET A 182 18.39 4.27 -6.03
CA MET A 182 19.75 3.73 -6.14
C MET A 182 19.76 2.24 -6.52
N ALA A 183 18.79 1.46 -6.05
CA ALA A 183 18.65 0.07 -6.45
C ALA A 183 18.26 -0.05 -7.93
N ALA A 184 17.35 0.80 -8.42
CA ALA A 184 16.94 0.83 -9.82
C ALA A 184 18.11 1.14 -10.77
N HIS A 185 18.97 2.11 -10.43
CA HIS A 185 20.17 2.46 -11.22
C HIS A 185 21.19 1.33 -11.36
N LYS A 186 21.17 0.34 -10.47
CA LYS A 186 22.07 -0.83 -10.54
C LYS A 186 21.57 -1.90 -11.51
N VAL A 187 20.32 -1.79 -11.98
CA VAL A 187 19.71 -2.77 -12.87
C VAL A 187 20.05 -2.43 -14.32
N ARG A 188 20.51 -3.43 -15.08
CA ARG A 188 20.79 -3.27 -16.51
C ARG A 188 19.49 -3.22 -17.31
N TYR A 189 19.36 -2.21 -18.16
CA TYR A 189 18.31 -2.06 -19.16
C TYR A 189 18.93 -1.78 -20.53
N ASP A 190 18.39 -2.38 -21.59
CA ASP A 190 19.01 -2.42 -22.93
C ASP A 190 18.09 -1.97 -24.07
N LYS A 191 16.87 -1.50 -23.76
CA LYS A 191 15.86 -1.12 -24.77
C LYS A 191 15.63 0.38 -24.92
N GLY A 192 16.25 1.19 -24.08
CA GLY A 192 16.09 2.64 -24.04
C GLY A 192 16.88 3.22 -22.87
N ASP A 193 16.67 4.50 -22.62
CA ASP A 193 17.34 5.21 -21.54
C ASP A 193 16.59 5.02 -20.20
N VAL A 194 17.35 5.10 -19.11
CA VAL A 194 16.80 5.14 -17.75
C VAL A 194 17.08 6.52 -17.20
N VAL A 195 16.03 7.31 -17.00
CA VAL A 195 16.13 8.71 -16.56
C VAL A 195 15.32 8.94 -15.30
N GLU A 196 15.74 9.90 -14.48
CA GLU A 196 14.93 10.36 -13.36
C GLU A 196 14.03 11.52 -13.79
N GLY A 197 12.77 11.52 -13.35
CA GLY A 197 11.82 12.55 -13.74
C GLY A 197 10.67 12.79 -12.77
N LEU A 198 9.83 13.76 -13.13
CA LEU A 198 8.55 14.01 -12.49
C LEU A 198 7.47 13.17 -13.18
N LEU A 199 6.83 12.29 -12.43
CA LEU A 199 5.64 11.58 -12.88
C LEU A 199 4.39 12.40 -12.55
N VAL A 200 3.52 12.57 -13.53
CA VAL A 200 2.25 13.29 -13.40
C VAL A 200 1.09 12.30 -13.46
N GLN A 201 0.42 12.08 -12.33
CA GLN A 201 -0.67 11.12 -12.26
C GLN A 201 -2.01 11.77 -12.57
N GLN A 202 -2.73 11.21 -13.54
CA GLN A 202 -4.04 11.70 -13.96
C GLN A 202 -5.16 11.01 -13.17
N MET A 203 -6.14 11.80 -12.73
CA MET A 203 -7.44 11.28 -12.31
C MET A 203 -8.21 10.82 -13.55
N SER A 204 -8.23 9.52 -13.85
CA SER A 204 -9.22 9.00 -14.81
C SER A 204 -10.58 8.90 -14.11
N GLY A 205 -11.34 10.00 -14.13
CA GLY A 205 -12.76 9.95 -13.84
C GLY A 205 -13.48 9.36 -15.05
N ILE A 206 -14.03 8.16 -14.91
CA ILE A 206 -15.13 7.73 -15.78
C ILE A 206 -16.34 8.53 -15.29
N MET A 207 -16.63 9.67 -15.92
CA MET A 207 -17.97 10.23 -15.85
C MET A 207 -18.85 9.32 -16.71
N SER A 208 -19.59 8.44 -16.04
CA SER A 208 -20.76 7.74 -16.61
C SER A 208 -21.97 8.65 -16.59
#